data_AF-A0A7S4VPM6-F1
#
_entry.id   AF-A0A7S4VPM6-F1
#
_cell.length_a   1.000
_cell.length_b   1.000
_cell.length_c   1.000
_cell.angle_alpha   90.00
_cell.angle_beta   90.00
_cell.angle_gamma   90.00
#
_symmetry.space_group_name_H-M   'P 1'
#
loop_
_entity.id
_entity.type
_entity.pdbx_description
1 polymer ?
#
loop_
_entity_poly.entity_id
_entity_poly.type
_entity_poly.pdbx_seq_one_letter_code
_entity_poly.pdbx_strand_id
1 'polypeptide(L)'
;EKPQAFTNIEGIIEKSEALMVARGDLGVELGVYRVPFAQKLLIQRAKQAGLFVITATQMVESMIEAPVPTRAEVSDLENAVFDGTDAVMLSGEAASGRYPCESVMAEAAAALEAESVRDFLKPQMFNGCHPDEANKPRQMDDSKRKTKVVASLGPASWSEEM
;
A
#
# COMPACT_ATOMS: atom_id res chain seq x y z
N GLU A 1 0.96 -2.40 -13.44
CA GLU A 1 -0.33 -1.68 -13.57
C GLU A 1 -1.25 -2.14 -14.71
N LYS A 2 -0.77 -2.78 -15.78
CA LYS A 2 -1.62 -3.07 -16.96
C LYS A 2 -2.69 -4.16 -16.71
N PRO A 3 -3.84 -4.14 -17.40
CA PRO A 3 -4.90 -5.16 -17.24
C PRO A 3 -4.42 -6.60 -17.44
N GLN A 4 -3.44 -6.81 -18.33
CA GLN A 4 -2.82 -8.11 -18.59
C GLN A 4 -2.10 -8.63 -17.35
N ALA A 5 -1.47 -7.75 -16.56
CA ALA A 5 -0.83 -8.12 -15.30
C ALA A 5 -1.86 -8.57 -14.27
N PHE A 6 -3.03 -7.95 -14.25
CA PHE A 6 -4.12 -8.37 -13.37
C PHE A 6 -4.66 -9.76 -13.75
N THR A 7 -4.76 -10.07 -15.05
CA THR A 7 -5.17 -11.41 -15.51
C THR A 7 -4.12 -12.49 -15.30
N ASN A 8 -2.84 -12.13 -15.23
CA ASN A 8 -1.71 -13.06 -15.07
C ASN A 8 -0.97 -12.84 -13.74
N ILE A 9 -1.71 -12.53 -12.67
CA ILE A 9 -1.09 -12.13 -11.40
C ILE A 9 -0.26 -13.24 -10.78
N GLU A 10 -0.69 -14.49 -10.87
CA GLU A 10 0.01 -15.64 -10.30
C GLU A 10 1.38 -15.85 -10.96
N GLY A 11 1.43 -15.79 -12.30
CA GLY A 11 2.70 -15.93 -13.02
C GLY A 11 3.69 -14.79 -12.73
N ILE A 12 3.19 -13.58 -12.42
CA ILE A 12 4.02 -12.46 -11.98
C ILE A 12 4.53 -12.71 -10.55
N ILE A 13 3.64 -13.10 -9.64
CA ILE A 13 3.95 -13.38 -8.23
C ILE A 13 5.04 -14.45 -8.11
N GLU A 14 4.97 -15.53 -8.89
CA GLU A 14 5.97 -16.61 -8.89
C GLU A 14 7.38 -16.13 -9.28
N LYS A 15 7.49 -15.03 -10.02
CA LYS A 15 8.75 -14.47 -10.53
C LYS A 15 9.18 -13.19 -9.80
N SER A 16 8.46 -12.80 -8.74
CA SER A 16 8.67 -11.54 -8.05
C SER A 16 9.04 -11.74 -6.58
N GLU A 17 9.75 -10.77 -6.02
CA GLU A 17 10.09 -10.73 -4.58
C GLU A 17 9.22 -9.73 -3.82
N ALA A 18 8.70 -8.73 -4.53
CA ALA A 18 7.78 -7.73 -4.03
C ALA A 18 6.70 -7.41 -5.06
N LEU A 19 5.57 -6.87 -4.59
CA LEU A 19 4.46 -6.39 -5.41
C LEU A 19 4.11 -4.96 -5.02
N MET A 20 3.87 -4.10 -5.99
CA MET A 20 3.36 -2.75 -5.76
C MET A 20 1.96 -2.61 -6.35
N VAL A 21 1.03 -2.09 -5.57
CA VAL A 21 -0.31 -1.68 -6.00
C VAL A 21 -0.23 -0.21 -6.43
N ALA A 22 0.04 0.02 -7.71
CA ALA A 22 0.11 1.36 -8.31
C ALA A 22 -1.30 1.88 -8.65
N ARG A 23 -1.96 2.54 -7.68
CA ARG A 23 -3.39 2.89 -7.76
C ARG A 23 -3.71 3.92 -8.83
N GLY A 24 -2.83 4.89 -9.06
CA GLY A 24 -2.97 5.90 -10.11
C GLY A 24 -3.15 5.26 -11.49
N ASP A 25 -2.20 4.42 -11.90
CA ASP A 25 -2.30 3.72 -13.19
C ASP A 25 -3.43 2.68 -13.22
N LEU A 26 -3.65 1.93 -12.12
CA LEU A 26 -4.78 1.00 -12.04
C LEU A 26 -6.13 1.71 -12.20
N GLY A 27 -6.25 2.95 -11.72
CA GLY A 27 -7.45 3.77 -11.89
C GLY A 27 -7.71 4.16 -13.34
N VAL A 28 -6.65 4.41 -14.12
CA VAL A 28 -6.73 4.67 -15.56
C VAL A 28 -7.09 3.39 -16.33
N GLU A 29 -6.44 2.27 -16.00
CA GLU A 29 -6.54 1.02 -16.76
C GLU A 29 -7.80 0.19 -16.45
N LEU A 30 -8.24 0.16 -15.19
CA LEU A 30 -9.38 -0.64 -14.72
C LEU A 30 -10.61 0.21 -14.39
N GLY A 31 -10.46 1.53 -14.30
CA GLY A 31 -11.47 2.45 -13.78
C GLY A 31 -11.43 2.56 -12.26
N VAL A 32 -11.65 3.77 -11.75
CA VAL A 32 -11.50 4.13 -10.33
C VAL A 32 -12.35 3.27 -9.38
N TYR A 33 -13.53 2.84 -9.79
CA TYR A 33 -14.43 2.02 -8.95
C TYR A 33 -13.90 0.60 -8.71
N ARG A 34 -13.00 0.11 -9.56
CA ARG A 34 -12.40 -1.22 -9.43
C ARG A 34 -11.14 -1.23 -8.59
N VAL A 35 -10.51 -0.08 -8.39
CA VAL A 35 -9.24 0.05 -7.65
C VAL A 35 -9.34 -0.49 -6.21
N PRO A 36 -10.38 -0.18 -5.42
CA PRO A 36 -10.48 -0.71 -4.05
C PRO A 36 -10.51 -2.24 -4.00
N PHE A 37 -11.25 -2.86 -4.92
CA PHE A 37 -11.30 -4.32 -5.03
C PHE A 37 -9.97 -4.91 -5.50
N ALA A 38 -9.35 -4.31 -6.53
CA ALA A 38 -8.07 -4.74 -7.05
C ALA A 38 -6.97 -4.67 -5.99
N GLN A 39 -6.92 -3.61 -5.19
CA GLN A 39 -5.98 -3.46 -4.09
C GLN A 39 -6.10 -4.63 -3.09
N LYS A 40 -7.30 -4.88 -2.57
CA LYS A 40 -7.53 -5.97 -1.60
C LYS A 40 -7.09 -7.33 -2.16
N LEU A 41 -7.47 -7.62 -3.40
CA LEU A 41 -7.09 -8.87 -4.07
C LEU A 41 -5.57 -8.99 -4.22
N LEU A 42 -4.91 -7.95 -4.72
CA LEU A 42 -3.46 -7.94 -4.97
C LEU A 42 -2.66 -8.08 -3.68
N ILE A 43 -3.05 -7.35 -2.63
CA ILE A 43 -2.44 -7.47 -1.30
C ILE A 43 -2.62 -8.90 -0.78
N GLN A 44 -3.83 -9.44 -0.81
CA GLN A 44 -4.10 -10.80 -0.33
C GLN A 44 -3.23 -11.84 -1.06
N ARG A 45 -3.14 -11.79 -2.39
CA ARG A 45 -2.34 -12.73 -3.19
C ARG A 45 -0.84 -12.60 -2.91
N ALA A 46 -0.34 -11.37 -2.84
CA ALA A 46 1.06 -11.11 -2.48
C ALA A 46 1.40 -11.69 -1.11
N LYS A 47 0.51 -11.48 -0.12
CA LYS A 47 0.67 -11.98 1.25
C LYS A 47 0.63 -13.50 1.33
N GLN A 48 -0.29 -14.15 0.60
CA GLN A 48 -0.36 -15.62 0.52
C GLN A 48 0.91 -16.23 -0.08
N ALA A 49 1.50 -15.58 -1.07
CA ALA A 49 2.77 -16.00 -1.69
C ALA A 49 4.02 -15.56 -0.91
N GLY A 50 3.83 -14.78 0.16
CA GLY A 50 4.90 -14.31 1.04
C GLY A 50 5.80 -13.24 0.41
N LEU A 51 5.25 -12.41 -0.49
CA LEU A 51 5.93 -11.25 -1.05
C LEU A 51 5.79 -10.04 -0.14
N PHE A 52 6.74 -9.12 -0.25
CA PHE A 52 6.61 -7.79 0.31
C PHE A 52 5.63 -6.98 -0.56
N VAL A 53 4.65 -6.31 0.04
CA VAL A 53 3.66 -5.52 -0.72
C VAL A 53 3.66 -4.04 -0.36
N ILE A 54 3.62 -3.20 -1.39
CA ILE A 54 3.61 -1.73 -1.28
C ILE A 54 2.29 -1.20 -1.85
N THR A 55 1.54 -0.42 -1.08
CA THR A 55 0.41 0.35 -1.62
C THR A 55 0.90 1.75 -1.97
N ALA A 56 0.72 2.18 -3.21
CA ALA A 56 1.30 3.43 -3.71
C ALA A 56 0.26 4.35 -4.34
N THR A 57 0.62 5.64 -4.37
CA THR A 57 -0.09 6.79 -4.97
C THR A 57 -1.34 7.23 -4.21
N GLN A 58 -1.51 8.55 -4.08
CA GLN A 58 -2.68 9.22 -3.52
C GLN A 58 -3.05 8.77 -2.10
N MET A 59 -2.06 8.44 -1.26
CA MET A 59 -2.30 8.06 0.14
C MET A 59 -2.66 9.29 0.98
N VAL A 60 -2.03 10.43 0.70
CA VAL A 60 -2.27 11.74 1.35
C VAL A 60 -2.15 12.89 0.34
N GLU A 61 -2.66 12.69 -0.88
CA GLU A 61 -2.49 13.60 -2.05
C GLU A 61 -2.77 15.07 -1.76
N SER A 62 -3.81 15.37 -0.98
CA SER A 62 -4.20 16.74 -0.62
C SER A 62 -3.06 17.49 0.09
N MET A 63 -2.12 16.76 0.69
CA MET A 63 -0.97 17.34 1.36
C MET A 63 0.09 17.93 0.44
N ILE A 64 -0.05 17.77 -0.88
CA ILE A 64 0.72 18.56 -1.85
C ILE A 64 0.46 20.06 -1.62
N GLU A 65 -0.78 20.44 -1.30
CA GLU A 65 -1.21 21.83 -1.15
C GLU A 65 -1.68 22.20 0.26
N ALA A 66 -1.92 21.22 1.14
CA ALA A 66 -2.41 21.41 2.50
C ALA A 66 -1.48 20.81 3.57
N PRO A 67 -1.39 21.39 4.77
CA PRO A 67 -0.51 20.87 5.83
C PRO A 67 -1.08 19.65 6.58
N VAL A 68 -2.33 19.24 6.30
CA VAL A 68 -3.04 18.17 7.01
C VAL A 68 -3.86 17.36 6.01
N PRO A 69 -3.89 16.01 6.09
CA PRO A 69 -4.67 15.19 5.18
C PRO A 69 -6.16 15.27 5.50
N THR A 70 -6.97 14.89 4.53
CA THR A 70 -8.41 14.71 4.71
C THR A 70 -8.73 13.45 5.52
N ARG A 71 -9.93 13.39 6.11
CA ARG A 71 -10.40 12.18 6.79
C ARG A 71 -10.50 10.97 5.85
N ALA A 72 -10.79 11.22 4.57
CA ALA A 72 -10.89 10.16 3.57
C ALA A 72 -9.53 9.53 3.28
N GLU A 73 -8.47 10.35 3.16
CA GLU A 73 -7.09 9.88 2.96
C GLU A 73 -6.57 9.09 4.14
N VAL A 74 -6.79 9.59 5.37
CA VAL A 74 -6.41 8.84 6.58
C VAL A 74 -7.13 7.49 6.62
N SER A 75 -8.45 7.46 6.36
CA SER A 75 -9.20 6.21 6.34
C SER A 75 -8.71 5.24 5.25
N ASP A 76 -8.40 5.73 4.06
CA ASP A 76 -7.88 4.92 2.95
C ASP A 76 -6.51 4.31 3.29
N LEU A 77 -5.63 5.09 3.91
CA LEU A 77 -4.34 4.64 4.43
C LEU A 77 -4.48 3.55 5.47
N GLU A 78 -5.26 3.79 6.52
CA GLU A 78 -5.48 2.81 7.58
C GLU A 78 -6.08 1.52 7.02
N ASN A 79 -7.00 1.60 6.06
CA ASN A 79 -7.56 0.43 5.38
C ASN A 79 -6.49 -0.36 4.60
N ALA A 80 -5.53 0.30 3.95
CA ALA A 80 -4.42 -0.40 3.31
C ALA A 80 -3.54 -1.16 4.33
N VAL A 81 -3.34 -0.59 5.52
CA VAL A 81 -2.64 -1.25 6.64
C VAL A 81 -3.45 -2.44 7.15
N PHE A 82 -4.77 -2.30 7.31
CA PHE A 82 -5.66 -3.39 7.73
C PHE A 82 -5.72 -4.53 6.70
N ASP A 83 -5.67 -4.20 5.40
CA ASP A 83 -5.58 -5.18 4.32
C ASP A 83 -4.26 -5.98 4.35
N GLY A 84 -3.26 -5.47 5.09
CA GLY A 84 -1.99 -6.15 5.34
C GLY A 84 -0.85 -5.66 4.47
N THR A 85 -0.90 -4.40 4.01
CA THR A 85 0.21 -3.82 3.27
C THR A 85 1.49 -3.72 4.11
N ASP A 86 2.65 -4.00 3.51
CA ASP A 86 3.94 -3.94 4.21
C ASP A 86 4.58 -2.56 4.14
N ALA A 87 4.23 -1.76 3.13
CA ALA A 87 4.58 -0.36 3.06
C ALA A 87 3.49 0.48 2.37
N VAL A 88 3.43 1.74 2.76
CA VAL A 88 2.66 2.79 2.09
C VAL A 88 3.65 3.80 1.50
N MET A 89 3.31 4.35 0.33
CA MET A 89 4.24 5.14 -0.48
C MET A 89 3.72 6.55 -0.80
N LEU A 90 4.52 7.56 -0.44
CA LEU A 90 4.39 8.94 -0.93
C LEU A 90 4.96 9.07 -2.34
N SER A 91 4.23 9.82 -3.17
CA SER A 91 4.57 10.15 -4.55
C SER A 91 4.82 11.65 -4.66
N GLY A 92 3.86 12.41 -5.22
CA GLY A 92 3.97 13.86 -5.40
C GLY A 92 4.05 14.62 -4.08
N GLU A 93 3.48 14.07 -3.01
CA GLU A 93 3.42 14.65 -1.67
C GLU A 93 4.82 14.91 -1.11
N ALA A 94 5.73 13.93 -1.23
CA ALA A 94 7.12 14.06 -0.79
C ALA A 94 8.05 14.61 -1.87
N ALA A 95 7.80 14.30 -3.15
CA ALA A 95 8.70 14.67 -4.24
C ALA A 95 8.65 16.17 -4.59
N SER A 96 7.45 16.77 -4.57
CA SER A 96 7.22 18.14 -5.06
C SER A 96 6.14 18.89 -4.28
N GLY A 97 5.61 18.31 -3.19
CA GLY A 97 4.60 18.94 -2.35
C GLY A 97 5.14 20.10 -1.53
N ARG A 98 4.23 20.96 -1.06
CA ARG A 98 4.56 22.09 -0.17
C ARG A 98 4.88 21.66 1.26
N TYR A 99 4.45 20.47 1.67
CA TYR A 99 4.55 19.95 3.04
C TYR A 99 5.14 18.54 3.09
N PRO A 100 6.32 18.28 2.48
CA PRO A 100 6.84 16.92 2.30
C PRO A 100 7.19 16.23 3.63
N CYS A 101 7.69 16.97 4.62
CA CYS A 101 8.00 16.44 5.95
C CYS A 101 6.71 16.09 6.71
N GLU A 102 5.71 16.95 6.64
CA GLU A 102 4.40 16.76 7.25
C GLU A 102 3.67 15.58 6.63
N SER A 103 3.78 15.37 5.30
CA SER A 103 3.22 14.20 4.63
C SER A 103 3.82 12.91 5.17
N VAL A 104 5.14 12.83 5.33
CA VAL A 104 5.81 11.66 5.95
C VAL A 104 5.33 11.45 7.39
N MET A 105 5.25 12.52 8.17
CA MET A 105 4.80 12.44 9.57
C MET A 105 3.32 12.01 9.69
N ALA A 106 2.45 12.52 8.82
CA ALA A 106 1.04 12.17 8.79
C ALA A 106 0.84 10.71 8.38
N GLU A 107 1.54 10.25 7.34
CA GLU A 107 1.45 8.87 6.87
C GLU A 107 1.97 7.89 7.94
N ALA A 108 3.08 8.23 8.60
CA ALA A 108 3.63 7.45 9.71
C ALA A 108 2.68 7.40 10.92
N ALA A 109 2.06 8.52 11.28
CA ALA A 109 1.12 8.59 12.41
C ALA A 109 -0.12 7.73 12.17
N ALA A 110 -0.71 7.80 10.97
CA ALA A 110 -1.88 7.00 10.60
C ALA A 110 -1.54 5.50 10.56
N ALA A 111 -0.37 5.13 10.01
CA ALA A 111 0.07 3.73 9.99
C ALA A 111 0.29 3.17 11.41
N LEU A 112 0.91 3.94 12.31
CA LEU A 112 1.11 3.55 13.71
C LEU A 112 -0.21 3.37 14.45
N GLU A 113 -1.18 4.26 14.23
CA GLU A 113 -2.51 4.15 14.83
C GLU A 113 -3.21 2.86 14.36
N ALA A 114 -3.24 2.63 13.04
CA ALA A 114 -3.80 1.41 12.47
C ALA A 114 -3.15 0.13 13.02
N GLU A 115 -1.82 0.10 13.12
CA GLU A 115 -1.10 -1.03 13.71
C GLU A 115 -1.47 -1.29 15.17
N SER A 116 -1.69 -0.23 15.95
CA SER A 116 -1.99 -0.33 17.38
C SER A 116 -3.33 -1.02 17.67
N VAL A 117 -4.30 -0.89 16.76
CA VAL A 117 -5.64 -1.48 16.87
C VAL A 117 -5.86 -2.71 15.99
N ARG A 118 -4.89 -3.04 15.10
CA ARG A 118 -5.00 -4.13 14.13
C ARG A 118 -5.37 -5.46 14.75
N ASP A 119 -4.71 -5.84 15.84
CA ASP A 119 -4.93 -7.16 16.48
C ASP A 119 -6.28 -7.23 17.22
N PHE A 120 -6.85 -6.09 17.60
CA PHE A 120 -8.22 -6.01 18.12
C PHE A 120 -9.26 -6.25 17.01
N LEU A 121 -8.97 -5.84 15.78
CA LEU A 121 -9.88 -5.96 14.62
C LEU A 121 -9.76 -7.30 13.87
N LYS A 122 -8.58 -7.95 13.90
CA LYS A 122 -8.32 -9.24 13.21
C LYS A 122 -9.34 -10.36 13.48
N PRO A 123 -9.81 -10.61 14.72
CA PRO A 123 -10.71 -11.73 15.01
C PRO A 123 -12.09 -11.61 14.33
N GLN A 124 -12.47 -10.42 13.86
CA GLN A 124 -13.82 -10.17 13.32
C GLN A 124 -13.88 -10.19 11.78
N MET A 125 -12.74 -10.18 11.07
CA MET A 125 -12.74 -10.08 9.60
C MET A 125 -12.41 -11.38 8.85
N PHE A 126 -11.87 -12.42 9.52
CA PHE A 126 -11.33 -13.62 8.84
C PHE A 126 -11.84 -14.98 9.34
N ASN A 127 -12.96 -15.03 10.08
CA ASN A 127 -13.60 -16.31 10.39
C ASN A 127 -14.40 -16.83 9.18
N GLY A 128 -13.72 -17.40 8.18
CA GLY A 128 -14.40 -18.18 7.13
C GLY A 128 -13.69 -18.28 5.78
N CYS A 129 -12.50 -18.87 5.72
CA CYS A 129 -12.04 -19.62 4.54
C CYS A 129 -10.75 -20.38 4.87
N HIS A 130 -10.83 -21.70 4.97
CA HIS A 130 -9.67 -22.59 4.92
C HIS A 130 -9.35 -22.88 3.45
N PRO A 131 -8.17 -22.48 2.91
CA PRO A 131 -7.73 -22.94 1.61
C PRO A 131 -7.02 -24.29 1.74
N ASP A 132 -7.34 -25.20 0.82
CA ASP A 132 -6.78 -26.53 0.69
C ASP A 132 -5.24 -26.57 0.69
N GLU A 133 -4.69 -27.69 1.18
CA GLU A 133 -3.27 -27.99 1.47
C GLU A 133 -2.29 -27.94 0.28
N ALA A 134 -2.70 -27.43 -0.89
CA ALA A 134 -1.92 -27.48 -2.13
C ALA A 134 -0.91 -26.32 -2.30
N ASN A 135 -0.98 -25.27 -1.49
CA ASN A 135 -0.03 -24.16 -1.52
C ASN A 135 0.41 -23.84 -0.10
N LYS A 136 1.46 -24.49 0.41
CA LYS A 136 1.98 -24.17 1.74
C LYS A 136 2.49 -22.73 1.71
N PRO A 137 1.82 -21.77 2.39
CA PRO A 137 2.33 -20.41 2.45
C PRO A 137 3.73 -20.47 3.08
N ARG A 138 4.66 -19.65 2.57
CA ARG A 138 5.92 -19.42 3.30
C ARG A 138 5.54 -19.05 4.73
N GLN A 139 6.03 -19.82 5.70
CA GLN A 139 5.66 -19.60 7.11
C GLN A 139 6.16 -18.22 7.52
N MET A 140 5.24 -17.26 7.62
CA MET A 140 5.54 -15.86 7.88
C MET A 140 4.91 -15.45 9.21
N ASP A 141 5.74 -15.01 10.14
CA ASP A 141 5.32 -14.43 11.42
C ASP A 141 4.91 -12.97 11.18
N ASP A 142 3.61 -12.74 10.98
CA ASP A 142 3.04 -11.41 10.77
C ASP A 142 2.76 -10.66 12.08
N SER A 143 3.00 -11.27 13.25
CA SER A 143 2.74 -10.64 14.56
C SER A 143 3.67 -9.46 14.86
N LYS A 144 4.84 -9.41 14.22
CA LYS A 144 5.86 -8.36 14.41
C LYS A 144 6.00 -7.41 13.22
N ARG A 145 5.15 -7.54 12.19
CA ARG A 145 5.24 -6.67 11.00
C ARG A 145 4.79 -5.25 11.32
N LYS A 146 5.68 -4.31 11.00
CA LYS A 146 5.43 -2.87 10.94
C LYS A 146 5.39 -2.44 9.48
N THR A 147 4.36 -1.71 9.12
CA THR A 147 4.21 -1.01 7.85
C THR A 147 5.28 0.07 7.77
N LYS A 148 6.00 0.09 6.64
CA LYS A 148 7.02 1.09 6.37
C LYS A 148 6.41 2.25 5.59
N VAL A 149 6.87 3.46 5.86
CA VAL A 149 6.65 4.60 4.97
C VAL A 149 7.80 4.64 3.98
N VAL A 150 7.50 4.64 2.68
CA VAL A 150 8.49 4.81 1.61
C VAL A 150 8.13 6.04 0.78
N ALA A 151 9.11 6.71 0.20
CA ALA A 151 8.86 7.87 -0.63
C ALA A 151 9.76 7.81 -1.86
N SER A 152 9.21 8.12 -3.03
CA SER A 152 10.05 8.47 -4.17
C SER A 152 10.40 9.94 -4.09
N LEU A 153 11.67 10.25 -3.92
CA LEU A 153 12.18 11.55 -4.34
C LEU A 153 12.23 11.48 -5.86
N GLY A 154 11.47 12.33 -6.57
CA GLY A 154 11.62 12.47 -8.02
C GLY A 154 13.08 12.80 -8.39
N PRO A 155 13.44 12.87 -9.67
CA PRO A 155 14.72 13.48 -10.02
C PRO A 155 14.69 14.90 -9.44
N ALA A 156 15.39 15.11 -8.32
CA ALA A 156 15.74 16.44 -7.91
C ALA A 156 16.40 17.04 -9.15
N SER A 157 15.90 18.19 -9.59
CA SER A 157 16.69 19.06 -10.44
C SER A 157 17.92 19.45 -9.60
N TRP A 158 18.92 18.57 -9.58
CA TRP A 158 20.27 18.89 -9.17
C TRP A 158 20.78 19.87 -10.22
N SER A 159 20.55 21.16 -10.00
CA SER A 159 21.43 22.17 -10.59
C SER A 159 22.81 21.91 -9.98
N GLU A 160 23.85 21.83 -10.81
CA GLU A 160 25.26 21.69 -10.41
C GLU A 160 25.79 22.86 -9.54
N GLU A 161 24.90 23.69 -8.97
CA GLU A 161 25.21 24.79 -8.07
C GLU A 161 24.72 24.47 -6.65
N MET A 162 25.42 23.56 -5.97
CA MET A 162 25.58 23.54 -4.51
C MET A 162 26.95 22.98 -4.13
#